data_AF-A0A2N8P311-F1
#
_entry.id   AF-A0A2N8P311-F1
#
_cell.length_a   1.000
_cell.length_b   1.000
_cell.length_c   1.000
_cell.angle_alpha   90.00
_cell.angle_beta   90.00
_cell.angle_gamma   90.00
#
_symmetry.space_group_name_H-M   'P 1'
#
loop_
_entity.id
_entity.type
_entity.pdbx_description
1 polymer ?
#
loop_
_entity_poly.entity_id
_entity_poly.type
_entity_poly.pdbx_seq_one_letter_code
_entity_poly.pdbx_strand_id
1 'polypeptide(L)'
;MKLAIGDVVQGHHEVALGTVAGITDHGDGKLVVVRVPGGGLRLLDPSALTLVARRAVPTTPGRSVAALIVLGIALIAALIGCRSAEDLGADWLLTVLAGLGSYKAVVITYECWLHLTGPRRFRV
;
A
#
# COMPACT_ATOMS: atom_id res chain seq x y z
N MET A 1 -13.81 -5.42 10.05
CA MET A 1 -12.49 -4.75 10.13
C MET A 1 -11.67 -5.03 8.86
N LYS A 2 -10.55 -4.32 8.59
CA LYS A 2 -9.59 -4.71 7.52
C LYS A 2 -8.23 -5.04 8.14
N LEU A 3 -7.81 -6.29 8.00
CA LEU A 3 -6.53 -6.82 8.52
C LEU A 3 -5.61 -7.24 7.37
N ALA A 4 -4.30 -7.04 7.55
CA ALA A 4 -3.26 -7.59 6.70
C ALA A 4 -2.39 -8.59 7.47
N ILE A 5 -1.76 -9.53 6.74
CA ILE A 5 -0.76 -10.42 7.32
C ILE A 5 0.44 -9.60 7.83
N GLY A 6 0.73 -9.78 9.11
CA GLY A 6 1.75 -9.10 9.90
C GLY A 6 1.26 -7.84 10.61
N ASP A 7 -0.02 -7.48 10.53
CA ASP A 7 -0.62 -6.49 11.44
C ASP A 7 -0.53 -7.01 12.89
N VAL A 8 -0.33 -6.09 13.84
CA VAL A 8 -0.29 -6.40 15.27
C VAL A 8 -1.68 -6.21 15.86
N VAL A 9 -2.20 -7.26 16.47
CA VAL A 9 -3.52 -7.31 17.08
C VAL A 9 -3.43 -7.74 18.54
N GLN A 10 -4.40 -7.32 19.34
CA GLN A 10 -4.55 -7.71 20.74
C GLN A 10 -5.91 -8.37 20.95
N GLY A 11 -5.92 -9.51 21.63
CA GLY A 11 -7.16 -10.19 22.01
C GLY A 11 -7.85 -9.48 23.17
N HIS A 12 -9.18 -9.40 23.15
CA HIS A 12 -9.95 -8.70 24.18
C HIS A 12 -9.79 -9.32 25.58
N HIS A 13 -9.46 -10.62 25.66
CA HIS A 13 -9.25 -11.34 26.92
C HIS A 13 -7.77 -11.61 27.22
N GLU A 14 -6.86 -11.16 26.36
CA GLU A 14 -5.42 -11.41 26.49
C GLU A 14 -4.64 -10.11 26.40
N VAL A 15 -3.80 -9.85 27.39
CA VAL A 15 -2.90 -8.69 27.38
C VAL A 15 -1.82 -8.84 26.29
N ALA A 16 -1.59 -10.07 25.80
CA ALA A 16 -0.54 -10.38 24.83
C ALA A 16 -0.87 -9.84 23.43
N LEU A 17 0.12 -9.16 22.84
CA LEU A 17 0.12 -8.74 21.44
C LEU A 17 0.45 -9.93 20.55
N GLY A 18 -0.25 -10.10 19.43
CA GLY A 18 0.05 -11.10 18.43
C GLY A 18 0.12 -10.49 17.03
N THR A 19 0.71 -11.22 16.09
CA THR A 19 0.82 -10.82 14.68
C THR A 19 -0.11 -11.66 13.82
N VAL A 20 -0.88 -11.03 12.93
CA VAL A 20 -1.77 -11.76 12.02
C VAL A 20 -0.92 -12.61 11.07
N ALA A 21 -1.04 -13.93 11.16
CA ALA A 21 -0.34 -14.88 10.30
C ALA A 21 -1.19 -15.28 9.08
N GLY A 22 -2.52 -15.24 9.19
CA GLY A 22 -3.43 -15.64 8.13
C GLY A 22 -4.89 -15.42 8.51
N ILE A 23 -5.78 -15.64 7.55
CA ILE A 23 -7.23 -15.60 7.75
C ILE A 23 -7.78 -16.87 7.11
N THR A 24 -8.64 -17.57 7.83
CA THR A 24 -9.27 -18.82 7.39
C THR A 24 -10.78 -18.69 7.48
N ASP A 25 -11.49 -19.31 6.54
CA ASP A 25 -12.95 -19.41 6.59
C ASP A 25 -13.33 -20.68 7.35
N HIS A 26 -14.15 -20.52 8.38
CA HIS A 26 -14.75 -21.63 9.11
C HIS A 26 -16.27 -21.54 8.92
N GLY A 27 -16.99 -22.67 9.04
CA GLY A 27 -18.42 -22.75 8.69
C GLY A 27 -19.33 -21.72 9.37
N ASP A 28 -18.90 -21.17 10.51
CA ASP A 28 -19.60 -20.12 11.29
C ASP A 28 -19.08 -18.69 11.05
N GLY A 29 -18.00 -18.49 10.28
CA GLY A 29 -17.42 -17.17 10.01
C GLY A 29 -15.92 -17.18 9.73
N LYS A 30 -15.36 -15.98 9.51
CA LYS A 30 -13.92 -15.81 9.27
C LYS A 30 -13.15 -15.80 10.57
N LEU A 31 -12.17 -16.69 10.70
CA LEU A 31 -11.24 -16.71 11.82
C LEU A 31 -9.90 -16.09 11.42
N VAL A 32 -9.28 -15.38 12.35
CA VAL A 32 -7.96 -14.78 12.16
C VAL A 32 -6.93 -15.66 12.86
N VAL A 33 -5.95 -16.14 12.10
CA VAL A 33 -4.78 -16.85 12.65
C VAL A 33 -3.81 -15.81 13.16
N VAL A 34 -3.56 -15.80 14.47
CA VAL A 34 -2.65 -14.88 15.15
C VAL A 34 -1.45 -15.67 15.70
N ARG A 35 -0.24 -15.22 15.38
CA ARG A 35 1.01 -15.72 15.96
C ARG A 35 1.32 -14.93 17.23
N VAL A 36 1.40 -15.64 18.35
CA VAL A 36 1.67 -15.09 19.68
C VAL A 36 3.18 -15.14 19.97
N PRO A 37 3.74 -14.20 20.76
CA PRO A 37 5.10 -14.28 21.29
C PRO A 37 5.30 -15.62 22.00
N GLY A 38 6.30 -16.39 21.59
CA GLY A 38 6.48 -17.78 22.02
C GLY A 38 6.20 -18.82 20.92
N GLY A 39 5.81 -18.39 19.72
CA GLY A 39 5.75 -19.25 18.53
C GLY A 39 4.43 -19.99 18.32
N GLY A 40 3.48 -19.87 19.26
CA GLY A 40 2.15 -20.45 19.12
C GLY A 40 1.30 -19.75 18.06
N LEU A 41 0.49 -20.53 17.34
CA LEU A 41 -0.57 -20.03 16.47
C LEU A 41 -1.92 -20.22 17.18
N ARG A 42 -2.76 -19.18 17.16
CA ARG A 42 -4.11 -19.21 17.70
C ARG A 42 -5.11 -18.74 16.66
N LEU A 43 -6.29 -19.34 16.69
CA LEU A 43 -7.45 -18.91 15.92
C LEU A 43 -8.28 -18.02 16.82
N LEU A 44 -8.53 -16.78 16.39
CA LEU A 44 -9.29 -15.80 17.14
C LEU A 44 -10.36 -15.19 16.26
N ASP A 45 -11.51 -14.93 16.86
CA ASP A 45 -12.60 -14.23 16.20
C ASP A 45 -12.22 -12.76 15.93
N PRO A 46 -12.60 -12.20 14.77
CA PRO A 46 -12.32 -10.81 14.44
C PRO A 46 -12.94 -9.82 15.42
N SER A 47 -14.09 -10.17 16.00
CA SER A 47 -14.80 -9.36 17.00
C SER A 47 -14.08 -9.31 18.35
N ALA A 48 -13.31 -10.35 18.67
CA ALA A 48 -12.49 -10.43 19.88
C ALA A 48 -11.10 -9.79 19.71
N LEU A 49 -10.81 -9.21 18.54
CA LEU A 49 -9.51 -8.62 18.21
C LEU A 49 -9.59 -7.10 18.10
N THR A 50 -8.60 -6.43 18.68
CA THR A 50 -8.36 -5.00 18.51
C THR A 50 -7.07 -4.80 17.71
N LEU A 51 -7.12 -3.91 16.72
CA LEU A 51 -5.93 -3.57 15.93
C LEU A 51 -5.05 -2.60 16.71
N VAL A 52 -3.85 -3.02 17.07
CA VAL A 52 -2.90 -2.19 17.85
C VAL A 52 -1.94 -1.46 16.93
N ALA A 53 -1.38 -2.15 15.94
CA ALA A 53 -0.50 -1.52 14.96
C ALA A 53 -0.67 -2.15 13.58
N ARG A 54 -0.62 -1.30 12.54
CA ARG A 54 -0.56 -1.79 11.17
C ARG A 54 0.88 -2.15 10.82
N ARG A 55 1.06 -3.20 10.03
CA ARG A 55 2.37 -3.51 9.45
C ARG A 55 2.82 -2.35 8.58
N ALA A 56 3.77 -1.56 9.07
CA ALA A 56 4.55 -0.68 8.22
C ALA A 56 5.47 -1.57 7.40
N VAL A 57 5.31 -1.58 6.07
CA VAL A 57 6.31 -2.23 5.21
C VAL A 57 7.56 -1.35 5.29
N PRO A 58 8.69 -1.86 5.79
CA PRO A 58 9.90 -1.04 5.92
C PRO A 58 10.30 -0.49 4.54
N THR A 59 10.74 0.76 4.52
CA THR A 59 11.32 1.40 3.33
C THR A 59 12.61 0.67 3.01
N THR A 60 12.57 -0.21 2.01
CA THR A 60 13.78 -0.90 1.54
C THR A 60 14.60 0.05 0.65
N PRO A 61 15.94 -0.08 0.62
CA PRO A 61 16.78 0.72 -0.28
C PRO A 61 16.36 0.56 -1.75
N GLY A 62 15.94 -0.64 -2.15
CA GLY A 62 15.40 -0.90 -3.49
C GLY A 62 14.14 -0.09 -3.83
N ARG A 63 13.23 0.12 -2.86
CA ARG A 63 12.06 0.99 -3.06
C ARG A 63 12.45 2.46 -3.22
N SER A 64 13.47 2.90 -2.49
CA SER A 64 13.98 4.27 -2.58
C SER A 64 14.61 4.53 -3.96
N VAL A 65 15.41 3.58 -4.46
CA VAL A 65 15.98 3.65 -5.81
C VAL A 65 14.88 3.65 -6.87
N ALA A 66 13.88 2.76 -6.75
CA ALA A 66 12.74 2.74 -7.67
C ALA A 66 11.98 4.08 -7.69
N ALA A 67 11.75 4.70 -6.53
CA ALA A 67 11.11 6.01 -6.45
C ALA A 67 11.92 7.11 -7.15
N LEU A 68 13.25 7.08 -7.03
CA LEU A 68 14.13 8.02 -7.75
C LEU A 68 14.09 7.81 -9.26
N ILE A 69 14.07 6.56 -9.72
CA ILE A 69 13.93 6.23 -11.15
C ILE A 69 12.59 6.76 -11.67
N VAL A 70 11.50 6.51 -10.96
CA VAL A 70 10.16 6.99 -11.30
C VAL A 70 10.11 8.51 -11.35
N LEU A 71 10.75 9.20 -10.40
CA LEU A 71 10.87 10.65 -10.41
C LEU A 71 11.57 11.14 -11.69
N GLY A 72 12.69 10.51 -12.06
CA GLY A 72 13.41 10.83 -13.31
C GLY A 72 12.53 10.64 -14.55
N ILE A 73 11.80 9.52 -14.64
CA ILE A 73 10.87 9.23 -15.74
C ILE A 73 9.74 10.26 -15.77
N ALA A 74 9.18 10.62 -14.62
CA ALA A 74 8.09 11.59 -14.53
C ALA A 74 8.53 12.99 -14.99
N LEU A 75 9.77 13.40 -14.68
CA LEU A 75 10.34 14.65 -15.18
C LEU A 75 10.53 14.64 -16.70
N ILE A 76 11.04 13.52 -17.26
CA ILE A 76 11.19 13.37 -18.71
C ILE A 76 9.81 13.43 -19.39
N ALA A 77 8.81 12.72 -18.86
CA ALA A 77 7.44 12.75 -19.38
C ALA A 77 6.83 14.14 -19.32
N ALA A 78 7.07 14.91 -18.25
CA ALA A 78 6.63 16.28 -18.12
C ALA A 78 7.27 17.19 -19.18
N LEU A 79 8.58 17.06 -19.41
CA LEU A 79 9.29 17.82 -20.44
C LEU A 79 8.75 17.52 -21.84
N ILE A 80 8.52 16.24 -22.15
CA ILE A 80 7.91 15.82 -23.42
C ILE A 80 6.50 16.41 -23.53
N GLY A 81 5.69 16.34 -22.47
CA GLY A 81 4.33 16.92 -22.46
C GLY A 81 4.31 18.42 -22.71
N CYS A 82 5.20 19.17 -22.06
CA CYS A 82 5.36 20.61 -22.32
C CYS A 82 5.77 20.87 -23.78
N ARG A 83 6.80 20.17 -24.27
CA ARG A 83 7.29 20.38 -25.64
C ARG A 83 6.24 20.04 -26.69
N SER A 84 5.53 18.92 -26.54
CA SER A 84 4.45 18.55 -27.45
C SER A 84 3.30 19.57 -27.45
N ALA A 85 2.96 20.15 -26.29
CA ALA A 85 1.94 21.20 -26.23
C ALA A 85 2.42 22.50 -26.89
N GLU A 86 3.68 22.88 -26.67
CA GLU A 86 4.30 24.05 -27.31
C GLU A 86 4.37 23.89 -28.84
N ASP A 87 4.76 22.71 -29.33
CA ASP A 87 4.82 22.38 -30.76
C ASP A 87 3.43 22.43 -31.43
N LEU A 88 2.37 22.18 -30.66
CA LEU A 88 0.97 22.30 -31.10
C LEU A 88 0.43 23.75 -31.02
N GLY A 89 1.26 24.71 -30.60
CA GLY A 89 0.88 26.11 -30.45
C GLY A 89 -0.03 26.36 -29.24
N ALA A 90 0.01 25.51 -28.22
CA ALA A 90 -0.81 25.67 -27.04
C ALA A 90 -0.35 26.88 -26.20
N ASP A 91 -1.31 27.60 -25.62
CA ASP A 91 -1.02 28.70 -24.70
C ASP A 91 -0.26 28.20 -23.46
N TRP A 92 0.46 29.11 -22.81
CA TRP A 92 1.32 28.81 -21.65
C TRP A 92 0.61 27.97 -20.56
N LEU A 93 -0.68 28.22 -20.33
CA LEU A 93 -1.48 27.48 -19.36
C LEU A 93 -1.68 26.02 -19.77
N LEU A 94 -2.00 25.76 -21.03
CA LEU A 94 -2.19 24.42 -21.57
C LEU A 94 -0.87 23.64 -21.60
N THR A 95 0.24 24.31 -21.89
CA THR A 95 1.59 23.74 -21.84
C THR A 95 1.96 23.27 -20.42
N VAL A 96 1.68 24.10 -19.41
CA VAL A 96 1.89 23.72 -18.00
C VAL A 96 0.99 22.57 -17.58
N LEU A 97 -0.29 22.58 -17.99
CA LEU A 97 -1.23 21.50 -17.69
C LEU A 97 -0.83 20.18 -18.35
N ALA A 98 -0.32 20.21 -19.59
CA ALA A 98 0.17 19.04 -20.29
C ALA A 98 1.38 18.42 -19.58
N GLY A 99 2.37 19.24 -19.20
CA GLY A 99 3.52 18.77 -18.42
C GLY A 99 3.12 18.18 -17.05
N LEU A 100 2.25 18.87 -16.32
CA LEU A 100 1.75 18.40 -15.01
C LEU A 100 0.93 17.11 -15.16
N GLY A 101 0.12 16.98 -16.20
CA GLY A 101 -0.65 15.80 -16.53
C GLY A 101 0.25 14.60 -16.79
N SER A 102 1.27 14.76 -17.64
CA SER A 102 2.26 13.72 -17.93
C SER A 102 3.03 13.28 -16.68
N TYR A 103 3.46 14.24 -15.84
CA TYR A 103 4.08 13.94 -14.55
C TYR A 103 3.16 13.09 -13.66
N LYS A 104 1.90 13.54 -13.49
CA LYS A 104 0.93 12.86 -12.65
C LYS A 104 0.57 11.47 -13.18
N ALA A 105 0.50 11.28 -14.49
CA ALA A 105 0.23 9.97 -15.08
C ALA A 105 1.30 8.93 -14.65
N VAL A 106 2.58 9.29 -14.69
CA VAL A 106 3.68 8.41 -14.26
C VAL A 106 3.60 8.11 -12.76
N VAL A 107 3.40 9.14 -11.94
CA VAL A 107 3.33 8.99 -10.47
C VAL A 107 2.14 8.13 -10.05
N ILE A 108 0.94 8.39 -10.61
CA ILE A 108 -0.27 7.60 -10.31
C ILE A 108 -0.08 6.14 -10.73
N THR A 109 0.56 5.89 -11.87
CA THR A 109 0.86 4.53 -12.32
C THR A 109 1.76 3.80 -11.32
N TYR A 110 2.79 4.48 -10.82
CA TYR A 110 3.67 3.93 -9.78
C TYR A 110 2.95 3.69 -8.44
N GLU A 111 2.12 4.62 -8.00
CA GLU A 111 1.32 4.44 -6.77
C GLU A 111 0.32 3.28 -6.90
N CYS A 112 -0.32 3.15 -8.05
CA CYS A 112 -1.22 2.04 -8.35
C CYS A 112 -0.46 0.71 -8.31
N TRP A 113 0.74 0.66 -8.91
CA TRP A 113 1.63 -0.50 -8.84
C TRP A 113 2.02 -0.85 -7.40
N LEU A 114 2.38 0.14 -6.57
CA LEU A 114 2.67 -0.07 -5.15
C LEU A 114 1.44 -0.56 -4.38
N HIS A 115 0.24 -0.12 -4.75
CA HIS A 115 -0.99 -0.57 -4.13
C HIS A 115 -1.30 -2.04 -4.48
N LEU A 116 -1.09 -2.43 -5.74
CA LEU A 116 -1.29 -3.79 -6.23
C LEU A 116 -0.28 -4.78 -5.66
N THR A 117 0.97 -4.36 -5.50
CA THR A 117 2.07 -5.17 -4.93
C THR A 117 2.18 -5.03 -3.41
N GLY A 118 1.36 -4.17 -2.80
CA GLY A 118 1.30 -3.94 -1.37
C GLY A 118 0.64 -5.09 -0.59
N PRO A 119 0.72 -5.08 0.74
CA PRO A 119 0.10 -6.10 1.58
C PRO A 119 -1.42 -6.12 1.36
N ARG A 120 -1.92 -7.27 0.89
CA ARG A 120 -3.36 -7.49 0.69
C ARG A 120 -4.08 -7.39 2.02
N ARG A 121 -5.05 -6.47 2.10
CA ARG A 121 -5.92 -6.28 3.26
C ARG A 121 -7.21 -7.05 3.05
N PHE A 122 -7.50 -7.94 3.96
CA PHE A 122 -8.69 -8.76 3.94
C PHE A 122 -9.78 -8.12 4.79
N ARG A 123 -11.01 -8.09 4.28
CA ARG A 123 -12.18 -7.73 5.06
C ARG A 123 -12.58 -8.96 5.87
N VAL A 124 -12.41 -8.84 7.18
CA VAL A 124 -12.83 -9.79 8.22
C VAL A 124 -13.99 -9.18 8.99
#